data_AF-A0A8C5P3N2-F1
#
_entry.id   AF-A0A8C5P3N2-F1
#
_cell.length_a   1.000
_cell.length_b   1.000
_cell.length_c   1.000
_cell.angle_alpha   90.00
_cell.angle_beta   90.00
_cell.angle_gamma   90.00
#
_symmetry.space_group_name_H-M   'P 1'
#
loop_
_entity.id
_entity.type
_entity.pdbx_description
1 polymer ?
#
loop_
_entity_poly.entity_id
_entity_poly.type
_entity_poly.pdbx_seq_one_letter_code
_entity_poly.pdbx_strand_id
1 'polypeptide(L)'
;MDGTENKSRLGANVTRSVSLAVCKAGAVEKGVPLHHHIADLVGNPEVILRVLAFNVINGGSHAGSKLAMQEFMILPVGSSSFQKAMHIGADVYHNLKNVIKEKYGKDATNIGDEGRFAPNILENKEAPELLKNAVGKVGYTDKVVIGTDVAASEFFRSSKYDLDFKSPDDLADVYKSFIRDYPVCRYPGSGDDLMVTNPKWIAKAVGEKSCNCLLLKVNQISSVTESLQACKLSQSNGWGVMVSHCSGESEDTFMADLFVGLCTGQIKTGAPC
;
A
#
# COMPACT_ATOMS: atom_id res chain seq x y z
N MET A 1 -10.83 -27.50 8.63
CA MET A 1 -11.43 -28.09 7.40
C MET A 1 -10.46 -28.15 6.24
N ASP A 2 -9.64 -27.14 5.96
CA ASP A 2 -8.67 -27.24 4.84
C ASP A 2 -7.47 -28.16 5.15
N GLY A 3 -6.81 -27.96 6.28
CA GLY A 3 -5.75 -28.86 6.76
C GLY A 3 -4.42 -28.79 6.02
N THR A 4 -4.25 -27.95 5.01
CA THR A 4 -2.96 -27.68 4.37
C THR A 4 -2.42 -26.32 4.79
N GLU A 5 -1.09 -26.15 4.73
CA GLU A 5 -0.43 -24.90 5.15
C GLU A 5 -0.86 -23.70 4.30
N ASN A 6 -1.04 -23.90 2.99
CA ASN A 6 -1.31 -22.84 2.02
C ASN A 6 -2.77 -22.82 1.56
N LYS A 7 -3.69 -23.45 2.30
CA LYS A 7 -5.12 -23.53 1.96
C LYS A 7 -5.39 -24.10 0.56
N SER A 8 -4.54 -25.02 0.14
CA SER A 8 -4.53 -25.59 -1.21
C SER A 8 -5.61 -26.63 -1.47
N ARG A 9 -6.26 -27.19 -0.42
CA ARG A 9 -7.29 -28.22 -0.60
C ARG A 9 -8.65 -27.62 -0.94
N LEU A 10 -9.07 -26.60 -0.20
CA LEU A 10 -10.34 -25.89 -0.41
C LEU A 10 -10.15 -24.61 -1.24
N GLY A 11 -8.92 -24.10 -1.31
CA GLY A 11 -8.60 -22.84 -1.94
C GLY A 11 -8.61 -21.68 -0.95
N ALA A 12 -7.53 -20.89 -1.01
CA ALA A 12 -7.39 -19.62 -0.30
C ALA A 12 -8.59 -18.69 -0.53
N ASN A 13 -9.03 -18.56 -1.79
CA ASN A 13 -10.14 -17.70 -2.18
C ASN A 13 -11.47 -18.09 -1.52
N VAL A 14 -11.77 -19.39 -1.44
CA VAL A 14 -13.01 -19.90 -0.80
C VAL A 14 -12.97 -19.66 0.70
N THR A 15 -11.83 -19.99 1.33
CA THR A 15 -11.63 -19.78 2.78
C THR A 15 -11.79 -18.31 3.13
N ARG A 16 -11.21 -17.42 2.32
CA ARG A 16 -11.32 -15.97 2.46
C ARG A 16 -12.78 -15.52 2.38
N SER A 17 -13.50 -15.88 1.31
CA SER A 17 -14.88 -15.42 1.11
C SER A 17 -15.79 -15.82 2.27
N VAL A 18 -15.68 -17.06 2.76
CA VAL A 18 -16.44 -17.51 3.94
C VAL A 18 -16.00 -16.74 5.20
N SER A 19 -14.70 -16.55 5.39
CA SER A 19 -14.18 -15.83 6.56
C SER A 19 -14.65 -14.37 6.62
N LEU A 20 -14.70 -13.67 5.48
CA LEU A 20 -15.20 -12.30 5.38
C LEU A 20 -16.71 -12.26 5.66
N ALA A 21 -17.47 -13.17 5.06
CA ALA A 21 -18.92 -13.26 5.27
C ALA A 21 -19.28 -13.53 6.74
N VAL A 22 -18.55 -14.42 7.41
CA VAL A 22 -18.74 -14.72 8.84
C VAL A 22 -18.45 -13.49 9.71
N CYS A 23 -17.39 -12.74 9.40
CA CYS A 23 -17.06 -11.51 10.13
C CYS A 23 -18.17 -10.45 9.96
N LYS A 24 -18.68 -10.28 8.73
CA LYS A 24 -19.82 -9.39 8.44
C LYS A 24 -21.09 -9.81 9.18
N ALA A 25 -21.42 -11.10 9.14
CA ALA A 25 -22.57 -11.65 9.87
C ALA A 25 -22.44 -11.48 11.39
N GLY A 26 -21.23 -11.66 11.94
CA GLY A 26 -20.94 -11.45 13.36
C GLY A 26 -21.15 -10.01 13.82
N ALA A 27 -20.87 -9.02 12.95
CA ALA A 27 -21.18 -7.62 13.22
C ALA A 27 -22.70 -7.36 13.26
N VAL A 28 -23.43 -7.92 12.28
CA VAL A 28 -24.89 -7.81 12.19
C VAL A 28 -25.58 -8.45 13.40
N GLU A 29 -25.18 -9.66 13.80
CA GLU A 29 -25.72 -10.37 14.96
C GLU A 29 -25.53 -9.58 16.26
N LYS A 30 -24.39 -8.90 16.42
CA LYS A 30 -24.12 -8.02 17.57
C LYS A 30 -24.84 -6.67 17.50
N GLY A 31 -25.42 -6.30 16.36
CA GLY A 31 -26.02 -4.99 16.14
C GLY A 31 -25.01 -3.83 16.13
N VAL A 32 -23.75 -4.07 15.74
CA VAL A 32 -22.68 -3.06 15.71
C VAL A 32 -22.11 -2.88 14.29
N PRO A 33 -21.54 -1.71 13.96
CA PRO A 33 -20.80 -1.54 12.71
C PRO A 33 -19.63 -2.52 12.58
N LEU A 34 -19.26 -2.90 11.36
CA LEU A 34 -18.23 -3.90 11.10
C LEU A 34 -16.86 -3.52 11.69
N HIS A 35 -16.41 -2.28 11.56
CA HIS A 35 -15.15 -1.84 12.19
C HIS A 35 -15.17 -1.96 13.72
N HIS A 36 -16.32 -1.74 14.39
CA HIS A 36 -16.45 -1.97 15.83
C HIS A 36 -16.39 -3.47 16.17
N HIS A 37 -17.04 -4.31 15.37
CA HIS A 37 -16.90 -5.77 15.51
C HIS A 37 -15.45 -6.23 15.37
N ILE A 38 -14.72 -5.68 14.38
CA ILE A 38 -13.29 -5.98 14.19
C ILE A 38 -12.47 -5.45 15.37
N ALA A 39 -12.73 -4.23 15.85
CA ALA A 39 -12.08 -3.66 17.02
C ALA A 39 -12.25 -4.55 18.27
N ASP A 40 -13.46 -5.06 18.51
CA ASP A 40 -13.73 -6.02 19.59
C ASP A 40 -12.88 -7.30 19.45
N LEU A 41 -12.80 -7.87 18.23
CA LEU A 41 -12.03 -9.09 17.96
C LEU A 41 -10.54 -8.90 18.27
N VAL A 42 -10.02 -7.68 18.08
CA VAL A 42 -8.63 -7.36 18.41
C VAL A 42 -8.43 -6.77 19.81
N GLY A 43 -9.50 -6.38 20.50
CA GLY A 43 -9.43 -5.75 21.82
C GLY A 43 -9.03 -4.28 21.77
N ASN A 44 -9.34 -3.58 20.68
CA ASN A 44 -9.12 -2.14 20.56
C ASN A 44 -10.29 -1.39 21.21
N PRO A 45 -10.06 -0.56 22.25
CA PRO A 45 -11.15 0.12 22.97
C PRO A 45 -11.71 1.32 22.19
N GLU A 46 -10.90 1.93 21.35
CA GLU A 46 -11.27 3.05 20.48
C GLU A 46 -10.72 2.81 19.08
N VAL A 47 -11.48 3.23 18.08
CA VAL A 47 -11.08 3.17 16.67
C VAL A 47 -10.43 4.46 16.22
N ILE A 48 -9.48 4.36 15.28
CA ILE A 48 -8.84 5.53 14.67
C ILE A 48 -9.05 5.53 13.16
N LEU A 49 -9.27 6.71 12.60
CA LEU A 49 -9.34 6.94 11.15
C LEU A 49 -8.19 7.87 10.75
N ARG A 50 -7.17 7.34 10.09
CA ARG A 50 -5.97 8.10 9.71
C ARG A 50 -5.57 7.87 8.23
N VAL A 51 -4.29 8.06 7.95
CA VAL A 51 -3.66 8.43 6.67
C VAL A 51 -4.02 7.48 5.53
N LEU A 52 -4.23 8.09 4.36
CA LEU A 52 -4.45 7.41 3.09
C LEU A 52 -3.17 7.43 2.28
N ALA A 53 -2.79 6.27 1.73
CA ALA A 53 -1.78 6.17 0.71
C ALA A 53 -2.46 6.01 -0.65
N PHE A 54 -2.44 7.08 -1.43
CA PHE A 54 -2.98 7.07 -2.78
C PHE A 54 -1.88 6.68 -3.73
N ASN A 55 -2.00 5.51 -4.34
CA ASN A 55 -1.12 5.16 -5.45
C ASN A 55 -1.56 5.93 -6.70
N VAL A 56 -0.63 6.66 -7.33
CA VAL A 56 -0.97 7.62 -8.39
C VAL A 56 -0.12 7.48 -9.66
N ILE A 57 1.05 6.83 -9.57
CA ILE A 57 1.90 6.50 -10.73
C ILE A 57 2.36 5.04 -10.61
N ASN A 58 2.21 4.30 -11.71
CA ASN A 58 2.70 2.93 -11.85
C ASN A 58 3.98 2.84 -12.67
N GLY A 59 4.81 1.88 -12.27
CA GLY A 59 5.89 1.29 -13.06
C GLY A 59 5.87 -0.23 -12.89
N GLY A 60 7.02 -0.85 -13.10
CA GLY A 60 7.27 -2.27 -12.92
C GLY A 60 6.28 -3.15 -13.69
N SER A 61 5.88 -4.26 -13.08
CA SER A 61 4.93 -5.22 -13.66
C SER A 61 3.51 -4.65 -13.86
N HIS A 62 3.21 -3.46 -13.33
CA HIS A 62 1.91 -2.79 -13.46
C HIS A 62 1.84 -1.79 -14.62
N ALA A 63 2.93 -1.57 -15.36
CA ALA A 63 2.95 -0.64 -16.49
C ALA A 63 3.91 -1.09 -17.59
N GLY A 64 3.56 -0.88 -18.85
CA GLY A 64 4.45 -1.12 -20.01
C GLY A 64 5.58 -0.08 -20.17
N SER A 65 6.05 0.53 -19.07
CA SER A 65 7.08 1.58 -19.07
C SER A 65 8.45 1.03 -18.63
N LYS A 66 9.51 1.83 -18.73
CA LYS A 66 10.87 1.48 -18.26
C LYS A 66 11.14 1.82 -16.79
N LEU A 67 10.12 2.31 -16.09
CA LEU A 67 10.21 2.58 -14.65
C LEU A 67 10.21 1.24 -13.92
N ALA A 68 11.30 0.88 -13.25
CA ALA A 68 11.43 -0.43 -12.61
C ALA A 68 10.60 -0.55 -11.32
N MET A 69 10.46 0.55 -10.57
CA MET A 69 9.70 0.57 -9.32
C MET A 69 8.21 0.55 -9.60
N GLN A 70 7.47 -0.29 -8.85
CA GLN A 70 6.09 -0.60 -9.19
C GLN A 70 5.11 0.54 -8.90
N GLU A 71 5.29 1.27 -7.79
CA GLU A 71 4.32 2.28 -7.37
C GLU A 71 4.95 3.51 -6.74
N PHE A 72 4.32 4.65 -7.02
CA PHE A 72 4.58 5.91 -6.34
C PHE A 72 3.28 6.49 -5.81
N MET A 73 3.28 6.71 -4.50
CA MET A 73 2.13 7.10 -3.72
C MET A 73 2.28 8.52 -3.16
N ILE A 74 1.15 9.16 -2.89
CA ILE A 74 1.07 10.38 -2.09
C ILE A 74 0.32 10.10 -0.79
N LEU A 75 0.82 10.65 0.31
CA LEU A 75 0.26 10.50 1.65
C LEU A 75 0.05 11.89 2.27
N PRO A 76 -1.21 12.37 2.41
CA PRO A 76 -1.52 13.68 3.00
C PRO A 76 -1.45 13.62 4.55
N VAL A 77 -0.27 13.34 5.09
CA VAL A 77 0.00 13.17 6.53
C VAL A 77 -0.25 14.44 7.35
N GLY A 78 -0.17 15.61 6.75
CA GLY A 78 -0.45 16.91 7.41
C GLY A 78 -1.93 17.29 7.43
N SER A 79 -2.83 16.40 6.98
CA SER A 79 -4.27 16.64 7.02
C SER A 79 -4.84 16.54 8.43
N SER A 80 -5.81 17.42 8.76
CA SER A 80 -6.49 17.40 10.06
C SER A 80 -7.66 16.38 10.15
N SER A 81 -8.02 15.73 9.04
CA SER A 81 -9.13 14.77 8.99
C SER A 81 -9.04 13.88 7.76
N PHE A 82 -9.70 12.73 7.79
CA PHE A 82 -9.80 11.82 6.65
C PHE A 82 -10.43 12.48 5.42
N GLN A 83 -11.52 13.25 5.59
CA GLN A 83 -12.18 13.96 4.48
C GLN A 83 -11.24 14.96 3.79
N LYS A 84 -10.49 15.76 4.57
CA LYS A 84 -9.49 16.67 4.00
C LYS A 84 -8.33 15.93 3.33
N ALA A 85 -7.95 14.76 3.85
CA ALA A 85 -6.93 13.91 3.22
C ALA A 85 -7.40 13.41 1.86
N MET A 86 -8.66 12.97 1.75
CA MET A 86 -9.29 12.63 0.46
C MET A 86 -9.28 13.79 -0.53
N HIS A 87 -9.69 14.99 -0.10
CA HIS A 87 -9.67 16.16 -0.97
C HIS A 87 -8.26 16.50 -1.46
N ILE A 88 -7.27 16.52 -0.55
CA ILE A 88 -5.86 16.76 -0.93
C ILE A 88 -5.38 15.71 -1.94
N GLY A 89 -5.69 14.43 -1.70
CA GLY A 89 -5.33 13.35 -2.61
C GLY A 89 -5.92 13.54 -4.02
N ALA A 90 -7.21 13.87 -4.10
CA ALA A 90 -7.91 14.11 -5.36
C ALA A 90 -7.38 15.35 -6.10
N ASP A 91 -7.13 16.46 -5.39
CA ASP A 91 -6.54 17.68 -5.96
C ASP A 91 -5.17 17.40 -6.58
N VAL A 92 -4.30 16.70 -5.84
CA VAL A 92 -2.95 16.34 -6.32
C VAL A 92 -3.06 15.38 -7.50
N TYR A 93 -3.96 14.40 -7.47
CA TYR A 93 -4.15 13.43 -8.56
C TYR A 93 -4.62 14.10 -9.87
N HIS A 94 -5.64 14.96 -9.81
CA HIS A 94 -6.11 15.69 -10.99
C HIS A 94 -5.05 16.65 -11.53
N ASN A 95 -4.29 17.29 -10.65
CA ASN A 95 -3.21 18.17 -11.09
C ASN A 95 -2.02 17.37 -11.66
N LEU A 96 -1.72 16.20 -11.10
CA LEU A 96 -0.72 15.27 -11.64
C LEU A 96 -1.06 14.86 -13.07
N LYS A 97 -2.35 14.61 -13.37
CA LYS A 97 -2.81 14.37 -14.76
C LYS A 97 -2.40 15.49 -15.70
N ASN A 98 -2.52 16.74 -15.28
CA ASN A 98 -2.14 17.90 -16.09
C ASN A 98 -0.62 17.99 -16.27
N VAL A 99 0.15 17.77 -15.20
CA VAL A 99 1.62 17.73 -15.25
C VAL A 99 2.12 16.64 -16.20
N ILE A 100 1.52 15.44 -16.13
CA ILE A 100 1.85 14.32 -17.03
C ILE A 100 1.47 14.66 -18.47
N LYS A 101 0.28 15.24 -18.70
CA LYS A 101 -0.18 15.65 -20.02
C LYS A 101 0.75 16.68 -20.66
N GLU A 102 1.21 17.65 -19.88
CA GLU A 102 2.15 18.69 -20.33
C GLU A 102 3.50 18.10 -20.73
N LYS A 103 4.02 17.13 -19.97
CA LYS A 103 5.37 16.58 -20.18
C LYS A 103 5.42 15.43 -21.19
N TYR A 104 4.45 14.51 -21.16
CA TYR A 104 4.46 13.26 -21.94
C TYR A 104 3.31 13.17 -22.96
N GLY A 105 2.46 14.19 -23.05
CA GLY A 105 1.31 14.20 -23.94
C GLY A 105 0.06 13.52 -23.36
N LYS A 106 -1.04 13.63 -24.12
CA LYS A 106 -2.36 13.15 -23.68
C LYS A 106 -2.40 11.65 -23.44
N ASP A 107 -1.70 10.88 -24.26
CA ASP A 107 -1.74 9.41 -24.21
C ASP A 107 -1.12 8.84 -22.92
N ALA A 108 -0.22 9.60 -22.29
CA ALA A 108 0.37 9.25 -21.00
C ALA A 108 -0.58 9.44 -19.81
N THR A 109 -1.77 10.01 -20.03
CA THR A 109 -2.80 10.19 -18.98
C THR A 109 -3.84 9.06 -18.95
N ASN A 110 -3.64 8.02 -19.75
CA ASN A 110 -4.42 6.79 -19.64
C ASN A 110 -4.17 6.15 -18.27
N ILE A 111 -5.21 5.51 -17.76
CA ILE A 111 -5.26 4.95 -16.42
C ILE A 111 -5.16 3.43 -16.52
N GLY A 112 -4.25 2.83 -15.75
CA GLY A 112 -4.14 1.38 -15.58
C GLY A 112 -4.99 0.85 -14.41
N ASP A 113 -4.72 -0.37 -13.98
CA ASP A 113 -5.37 -0.98 -12.82
C ASP A 113 -5.25 -0.06 -11.59
N GLU A 114 -6.25 -0.07 -10.70
CA GLU A 114 -6.38 0.79 -9.51
C GLU A 114 -6.36 2.31 -9.75
N GLY A 115 -6.61 2.79 -10.98
CA GLY A 115 -6.82 4.23 -11.19
C GLY A 115 -5.55 5.05 -11.48
N ARG A 116 -4.42 4.39 -11.76
CA ARG A 116 -3.09 5.00 -11.73
C ARG A 116 -2.61 5.44 -13.10
N PHE A 117 -1.83 6.52 -13.17
CA PHE A 117 -1.17 6.90 -14.42
C PHE A 117 0.04 6.01 -14.69
N ALA A 118 0.30 5.72 -15.97
CA ALA A 118 1.46 4.97 -16.43
C ALA A 118 2.22 5.75 -17.51
N PRO A 119 2.77 6.94 -17.20
CA PRO A 119 3.60 7.67 -18.14
C PRO A 119 4.84 6.86 -18.51
N ASN A 120 5.35 7.06 -19.73
CA ASN A 120 6.58 6.40 -20.19
C ASN A 120 7.82 7.02 -19.52
N ILE A 121 7.97 6.76 -18.23
CA ILE A 121 9.08 7.24 -17.42
C ILE A 121 10.30 6.38 -17.71
N LEU A 122 11.42 7.03 -17.96
CA LEU A 122 12.69 6.35 -18.19
C LEU A 122 13.48 6.30 -16.89
N GLU A 123 13.72 7.41 -16.20
CA GLU A 123 14.52 7.43 -14.96
C GLU A 123 13.67 7.32 -13.68
N ASN A 124 14.16 6.56 -12.69
CA ASN A 124 13.45 6.37 -11.41
C ASN A 124 13.18 7.69 -10.65
N LYS A 125 14.03 8.71 -10.84
CA LYS A 125 13.88 10.04 -10.22
C LYS A 125 12.76 10.88 -10.84
N GLU A 126 12.32 10.57 -12.06
CA GLU A 126 11.28 11.36 -12.71
C GLU A 126 9.91 11.20 -12.03
N ALA A 127 9.58 10.00 -11.55
CA ALA A 127 8.32 9.77 -10.85
C ALA A 127 8.16 10.64 -9.57
N PRO A 128 9.11 10.65 -8.61
CA PRO A 128 9.01 11.51 -7.44
C PRO A 128 9.10 13.00 -7.79
N GLU A 129 9.80 13.39 -8.87
CA GLU A 129 9.84 14.77 -9.34
C GLU A 129 8.48 15.22 -9.91
N LEU A 130 7.78 14.36 -10.67
CA LEU A 130 6.42 14.62 -11.13
C LEU A 130 5.45 14.83 -9.96
N LEU A 131 5.55 13.97 -8.93
CA LEU A 131 4.73 14.11 -7.72
C LEU A 131 5.04 15.40 -6.96
N LYS A 132 6.32 15.72 -6.79
CA LYS A 132 6.75 16.97 -6.13
C LYS A 132 6.22 18.20 -6.86
N ASN A 133 6.28 18.23 -8.20
CA ASN A 133 5.73 19.30 -9.02
C ASN A 133 4.19 19.36 -8.90
N ALA A 134 3.51 18.21 -8.98
CA ALA A 134 2.06 18.13 -8.84
C ALA A 134 1.58 18.65 -7.47
N VAL A 135 2.24 18.25 -6.38
CA VAL A 135 1.97 18.73 -5.01
C VAL A 135 2.28 20.22 -4.87
N GLY A 136 3.39 20.69 -5.47
CA GLY A 136 3.81 22.08 -5.46
C GLY A 136 2.80 23.02 -6.12
N LYS A 137 2.30 22.65 -7.30
CA LYS A 137 1.31 23.44 -8.06
C LYS A 137 -0.02 23.63 -7.32
N VAL A 138 -0.42 22.70 -6.44
CA VAL A 138 -1.64 22.81 -5.62
C VAL A 138 -1.40 23.33 -4.20
N GLY A 139 -0.14 23.61 -3.83
CA GLY A 139 0.20 24.25 -2.55
C GLY A 139 0.11 23.34 -1.32
N TYR A 140 0.34 22.03 -1.46
CA TYR A 140 0.28 21.06 -0.35
C TYR A 140 1.65 20.47 0.05
N THR A 141 2.75 21.19 -0.23
CA THR A 141 4.13 20.70 -0.01
C THR A 141 4.47 20.42 1.45
N ASP A 142 3.81 21.08 2.39
CA ASP A 142 3.94 20.90 3.84
C ASP A 142 3.04 19.77 4.39
N LYS A 143 2.09 19.29 3.57
CA LYS A 143 1.04 18.34 4.00
C LYS A 143 1.18 16.96 3.38
N VAL A 144 1.85 16.84 2.25
CA VAL A 144 1.95 15.60 1.48
C VAL A 144 3.38 15.09 1.48
N VAL A 145 3.54 13.81 1.83
CA VAL A 145 4.78 13.05 1.65
C VAL A 145 4.59 11.99 0.56
N ILE A 146 5.69 11.50 0.00
CA ILE A 146 5.69 10.50 -1.06
C ILE A 146 5.97 9.12 -0.45
N GLY A 147 5.25 8.09 -0.89
CA GLY A 147 5.54 6.69 -0.62
C GLY A 147 5.97 5.98 -1.90
N THR A 148 6.68 4.86 -1.79
CA THR A 148 6.98 4.01 -2.94
C THR A 148 6.86 2.54 -2.56
N ASP A 149 6.25 1.76 -3.43
CA ASP A 149 6.32 0.30 -3.41
C ASP A 149 7.22 -0.12 -4.56
N VAL A 150 8.36 -0.69 -4.20
CA VAL A 150 9.42 -0.96 -5.17
C VAL A 150 9.21 -2.32 -5.83
N ALA A 151 8.56 -3.27 -5.17
CA ALA A 151 8.43 -4.66 -5.63
C ALA A 151 9.78 -5.25 -6.12
N ALA A 152 10.84 -5.08 -5.33
CA ALA A 152 12.20 -5.39 -5.75
C ALA A 152 12.42 -6.87 -6.14
N SER A 153 11.55 -7.78 -5.66
CA SER A 153 11.48 -9.18 -6.06
C SER A 153 11.37 -9.36 -7.58
N GLU A 154 10.60 -8.50 -8.25
CA GLU A 154 10.26 -8.61 -9.67
C GLU A 154 11.50 -8.48 -10.58
N PHE A 155 12.47 -7.69 -10.14
CA PHE A 155 13.70 -7.41 -10.87
C PHE A 155 14.97 -7.84 -10.15
N PHE A 156 14.86 -8.68 -9.12
CA PHE A 156 16.02 -9.34 -8.51
C PHE A 156 16.52 -10.48 -9.41
N ARG A 157 17.77 -10.40 -9.86
CA ARG A 157 18.41 -11.36 -10.77
C ARG A 157 19.85 -11.64 -10.30
N SER A 158 20.19 -12.89 -10.10
CA SER A 158 21.57 -13.34 -9.81
C SER A 158 22.27 -12.53 -8.70
N SER A 159 21.59 -12.33 -7.58
CA SER A 159 22.07 -11.56 -6.41
C SER A 159 22.26 -10.06 -6.64
N LYS A 160 21.69 -9.51 -7.71
CA LYS A 160 21.66 -8.07 -8.02
C LYS A 160 20.25 -7.64 -8.40
N TYR A 161 20.02 -6.33 -8.44
CA TYR A 161 18.76 -5.74 -8.90
C TYR A 161 18.95 -5.16 -10.31
N ASP A 162 18.10 -5.56 -11.25
CA ASP A 162 18.14 -5.09 -12.64
C ASP A 162 17.11 -3.97 -12.85
N LEU A 163 17.56 -2.72 -12.80
CA LEU A 163 16.70 -1.55 -13.00
C LEU A 163 16.51 -1.22 -14.50
N ASP A 164 16.42 -2.26 -15.34
CA ASP A 164 16.37 -2.21 -16.81
C ASP A 164 17.64 -1.59 -17.41
N PHE A 165 18.79 -2.23 -17.17
CA PHE A 165 20.13 -1.84 -17.67
C PHE A 165 20.67 -0.49 -17.21
N LYS A 166 19.99 0.20 -16.30
CA LYS A 166 20.50 1.42 -15.66
C LYS A 166 21.63 1.03 -14.72
N SER A 167 22.70 1.85 -14.71
CA SER A 167 23.99 1.66 -14.02
C SER A 167 23.89 0.90 -12.69
N PRO A 168 24.89 0.07 -12.31
CA PRO A 168 24.89 -0.74 -11.09
C PRO A 168 25.08 0.12 -9.83
N ASP A 169 24.28 1.17 -9.68
CA ASP A 169 24.12 1.87 -8.43
C ASP A 169 23.45 0.90 -7.46
N ASP A 170 24.01 0.79 -6.27
CA ASP A 170 23.39 0.04 -5.20
C ASP A 170 21.96 0.58 -5.02
N LEU A 171 20.96 -0.31 -5.03
CA LEU A 171 19.55 0.06 -4.82
C LEU A 171 19.39 0.86 -3.53
N ALA A 172 20.24 0.59 -2.53
CA ALA A 172 20.31 1.36 -1.29
C ALA A 172 20.69 2.83 -1.54
N ASP A 173 21.59 3.14 -2.47
CA ASP A 173 21.99 4.50 -2.80
C ASP A 173 20.91 5.25 -3.59
N VAL A 174 20.17 4.54 -4.44
CA VAL A 174 18.96 5.09 -5.07
C VAL A 174 17.95 5.50 -3.99
N TYR A 175 17.67 4.65 -3.01
CA TYR A 175 16.78 4.97 -1.89
C TYR A 175 17.29 6.13 -1.03
N LYS A 176 18.60 6.17 -0.71
CA LYS A 176 19.20 7.30 0.01
C LYS A 176 19.03 8.61 -0.76
N SER A 177 19.20 8.58 -2.08
CA SER A 177 18.98 9.76 -2.92
C SER A 177 17.52 10.22 -2.86
N PHE A 178 16.57 9.28 -2.84
CA PHE A 178 15.15 9.60 -2.75
C PHE A 178 14.78 10.25 -1.42
N ILE A 179 15.27 9.67 -0.32
CA ILE A 179 15.05 10.19 1.04
C ILE A 179 15.68 11.59 1.21
N ARG A 180 16.80 11.86 0.54
CA ARG A 180 17.49 13.16 0.60
C ARG A 180 16.81 14.23 -0.24
N ASP A 181 16.40 13.88 -1.46
CA ASP A 181 16.04 14.87 -2.48
C ASP A 181 14.52 15.14 -2.55
N TYR A 182 13.70 14.26 -1.96
CA TYR A 182 12.23 14.33 -1.98
C TYR A 182 11.64 14.09 -0.58
N PRO A 183 10.41 14.56 -0.29
CA PRO A 183 9.72 14.31 0.97
C PRO A 183 9.19 12.86 1.03
N VAL A 184 10.08 11.88 0.91
CA VAL A 184 9.72 10.46 0.98
C VAL A 184 9.49 10.08 2.43
N CYS A 185 8.35 9.44 2.69
CA CYS A 185 8.02 8.96 4.00
C CYS A 185 9.06 7.92 4.47
N ARG A 186 9.49 8.01 5.73
CA ARG A 186 10.46 7.11 6.37
C ARG A 186 9.98 5.66 6.57
N TYR A 187 8.87 5.27 5.96
CA TYR A 187 8.36 3.90 5.97
C TYR A 187 8.66 3.09 4.68
N PRO A 188 9.82 3.19 4.00
CA PRO A 188 10.12 2.35 2.84
C PRO A 188 10.44 0.89 3.21
N GLY A 189 10.07 0.47 4.43
CA GLY A 189 10.21 -0.90 4.93
C GLY A 189 8.85 -1.55 5.18
N SER A 190 7.84 -1.32 4.34
CA SER A 190 6.65 -2.17 4.34
C SER A 190 7.01 -3.50 3.68
N GLY A 191 7.19 -4.56 4.47
CA GLY A 191 7.38 -5.88 3.88
C GLY A 191 6.04 -6.41 3.37
N ASP A 192 5.93 -6.49 2.04
CA ASP A 192 4.84 -7.16 1.32
C ASP A 192 5.24 -8.60 1.03
N ASP A 193 5.91 -8.86 -0.11
CA ASP A 193 6.39 -10.20 -0.51
C ASP A 193 7.30 -10.86 0.53
N LEU A 194 8.04 -10.06 1.31
CA LEU A 194 8.92 -10.55 2.35
C LEU A 194 8.16 -11.35 3.43
N MET A 195 6.90 -10.98 3.68
CA MET A 195 6.11 -11.50 4.79
C MET A 195 4.81 -12.15 4.38
N VAL A 196 4.24 -11.77 3.23
CA VAL A 196 2.98 -12.28 2.68
C VAL A 196 1.87 -12.39 3.72
N THR A 197 1.78 -11.39 4.62
CA THR A 197 0.85 -11.36 5.76
C THR A 197 0.89 -12.63 6.65
N ASN A 198 2.01 -13.36 6.64
CA ASN A 198 2.16 -14.63 7.35
C ASN A 198 2.94 -14.45 8.66
N PRO A 199 2.37 -14.82 9.82
CA PRO A 199 3.01 -14.67 11.13
C PRO A 199 4.41 -15.30 11.24
N LYS A 200 4.69 -16.40 10.53
CA LYS A 200 6.01 -17.06 10.55
C LYS A 200 7.09 -16.15 9.94
N TRP A 201 6.80 -15.57 8.79
CA TRP A 201 7.72 -14.67 8.09
C TRP A 201 7.83 -13.32 8.80
N ILE A 202 6.73 -12.83 9.37
CA ILE A 202 6.74 -11.64 10.23
C ILE A 202 7.67 -11.84 11.43
N ALA A 203 7.54 -12.95 12.15
CA ALA A 203 8.40 -13.24 13.30
C ALA A 203 9.89 -13.31 12.91
N LYS A 204 10.19 -13.91 11.75
CA LYS A 204 11.56 -13.94 11.21
C LYS A 204 12.08 -12.53 10.90
N ALA A 205 11.29 -11.73 10.17
CA ALA A 205 11.68 -10.37 9.78
C ALA A 205 11.83 -9.44 10.99
N VAL A 206 11.05 -9.65 12.06
CA VAL A 206 11.21 -8.98 13.36
C VAL A 206 12.56 -9.36 13.98
N GLY A 207 12.90 -10.65 14.05
CA GLY A 207 14.16 -11.12 14.62
C GLY A 207 15.39 -10.62 13.85
N GLU A 208 15.29 -10.54 12.52
CA GLU A 208 16.35 -10.07 11.62
C GLU A 208 16.39 -8.54 11.48
N LYS A 209 15.39 -7.82 12.00
CA LYS A 209 15.21 -6.37 11.83
C LYS A 209 15.19 -5.93 10.36
N SER A 210 14.60 -6.77 9.50
CA SER A 210 14.60 -6.57 8.05
C SER A 210 13.75 -5.38 7.61
N CYS A 211 12.74 -5.01 8.41
CA CYS A 211 11.84 -3.89 8.12
C CYS A 211 11.12 -3.41 9.40
N ASN A 212 10.16 -2.49 9.30
CA ASN A 212 9.44 -1.94 10.45
C ASN A 212 7.94 -1.66 10.18
N CYS A 213 7.42 -2.15 9.07
CA CYS A 213 6.02 -1.99 8.70
C CYS A 213 5.54 -3.26 7.98
N LEU A 214 4.32 -3.70 8.29
CA LEU A 214 3.65 -4.80 7.57
C LEU A 214 2.71 -4.20 6.52
N LEU A 215 2.82 -4.65 5.26
CA LEU A 215 1.73 -4.48 4.30
C LEU A 215 0.74 -5.65 4.49
N LEU A 216 -0.43 -5.37 5.05
CA LEU A 216 -1.42 -6.39 5.41
C LEU A 216 -2.41 -6.55 4.26
N LYS A 217 -2.36 -7.71 3.61
CA LYS A 217 -3.27 -8.11 2.55
C LYS A 217 -4.00 -9.40 2.95
N VAL A 218 -5.31 -9.28 3.20
CA VAL A 218 -6.13 -10.39 3.72
C VAL A 218 -6.12 -11.61 2.79
N ASN A 219 -5.97 -11.40 1.47
CA ASN A 219 -5.90 -12.48 0.49
C ASN A 219 -4.63 -13.33 0.60
N GLN A 220 -3.50 -12.77 1.04
CA GLN A 220 -2.25 -13.51 1.14
C GLN A 220 -2.31 -14.58 2.24
N ILE A 221 -3.03 -14.32 3.33
CA ILE A 221 -3.21 -15.28 4.44
C ILE A 221 -4.60 -15.93 4.45
N SER A 222 -5.56 -15.36 3.73
CA SER A 222 -6.87 -15.93 3.39
C SER A 222 -7.81 -16.26 4.55
N SER A 223 -7.59 -15.65 5.73
CA SER A 223 -8.61 -15.56 6.78
C SER A 223 -8.51 -14.23 7.53
N VAL A 224 -9.65 -13.77 8.03
CA VAL A 224 -9.72 -12.57 8.87
C VAL A 224 -8.89 -12.80 10.13
N THR A 225 -9.09 -13.93 10.82
CA THR A 225 -8.39 -14.25 12.08
C THR A 225 -6.87 -14.22 11.94
N GLU A 226 -6.30 -14.85 10.90
CA GLU A 226 -4.85 -14.84 10.70
C GLU A 226 -4.34 -13.43 10.33
N SER A 227 -5.15 -12.64 9.61
CA SER A 227 -4.84 -11.24 9.33
C SER A 227 -4.81 -10.39 10.61
N LEU A 228 -5.76 -10.59 11.52
CA LEU A 228 -5.78 -9.92 12.82
C LEU A 228 -4.56 -10.32 13.67
N GLN A 229 -4.16 -11.59 13.63
CA GLN A 229 -2.97 -12.10 14.32
C GLN A 229 -1.68 -11.49 13.75
N ALA A 230 -1.56 -11.41 12.42
CA ALA A 230 -0.45 -10.76 11.75
C ALA A 230 -0.33 -9.28 12.16
N CYS A 231 -1.46 -8.54 12.14
CA CYS A 231 -1.51 -7.16 12.61
C CYS A 231 -1.04 -7.02 14.06
N LYS A 232 -1.59 -7.83 14.97
CA LYS A 232 -1.23 -7.82 16.39
C LYS A 232 0.26 -8.12 16.60
N LEU A 233 0.78 -9.13 15.90
CA LEU A 233 2.19 -9.49 15.98
C LEU A 233 3.09 -8.33 15.55
N SER A 234 2.75 -7.64 14.46
CA SER A 234 3.50 -6.46 14.02
C SER A 234 3.41 -5.32 15.04
N GLN A 235 2.20 -4.95 15.47
CA GLN A 235 2.00 -3.84 16.42
C GLN A 235 2.65 -4.12 17.78
N SER A 236 2.61 -5.35 18.29
CA SER A 236 3.26 -5.73 19.55
C SER A 236 4.79 -5.64 19.49
N ASN A 237 5.37 -5.67 18.28
CA ASN A 237 6.80 -5.47 18.04
C ASN A 237 7.13 -4.02 17.64
N GLY A 238 6.19 -3.09 17.83
CA GLY A 238 6.39 -1.67 17.54
C GLY A 238 6.40 -1.32 16.05
N TRP A 239 5.94 -2.23 15.19
CA TRP A 239 5.88 -1.99 13.75
C TRP A 239 4.59 -1.26 13.36
N GLY A 240 4.69 -0.48 12.28
CA GLY A 240 3.51 0.01 11.58
C GLY A 240 2.77 -1.12 10.86
N VAL A 241 1.50 -0.90 10.56
CA VAL A 241 0.73 -1.77 9.66
C VAL A 241 0.06 -0.86 8.65
N MET A 242 0.11 -1.23 7.38
CA MET A 242 -0.64 -0.57 6.31
C MET A 242 -1.57 -1.61 5.72
N VAL A 243 -2.88 -1.42 5.88
CA VAL A 243 -3.86 -2.30 5.21
C VAL A 243 -3.79 -2.01 3.72
N SER A 244 -3.75 -3.05 2.89
CA SER A 244 -3.61 -2.90 1.45
C SER A 244 -4.64 -3.71 0.70
N HIS A 245 -5.15 -3.09 -0.36
CA HIS A 245 -5.83 -3.76 -1.45
C HIS A 245 -4.90 -4.62 -2.32
N CYS A 246 -5.51 -5.35 -3.25
CA CYS A 246 -4.86 -6.07 -4.34
C CYS A 246 -5.00 -5.29 -5.67
N SER A 247 -4.27 -5.71 -6.69
CA SER A 247 -4.42 -5.14 -8.05
C SER A 247 -5.77 -5.47 -8.69
N GLY A 248 -6.34 -6.64 -8.39
CA GLY A 248 -7.71 -7.02 -8.74
C GLY A 248 -8.65 -6.87 -7.56
N GLU A 249 -9.28 -5.70 -7.42
CA GLU A 249 -10.28 -5.43 -6.39
C GLU A 249 -11.72 -5.65 -6.86
N SER A 250 -12.63 -5.68 -5.89
CA SER A 250 -14.08 -5.71 -6.09
C SER A 250 -14.75 -4.50 -5.45
N GLU A 251 -16.08 -4.41 -5.55
CA GLU A 251 -16.89 -3.43 -4.83
C GLU A 251 -16.94 -3.63 -3.31
N ASP A 252 -16.36 -4.73 -2.80
CA ASP A 252 -16.35 -5.04 -1.37
C ASP A 252 -15.52 -4.02 -0.56
N THR A 253 -16.16 -3.38 0.42
CA THR A 253 -15.53 -2.34 1.26
C THR A 253 -14.93 -2.87 2.56
N PHE A 254 -14.78 -4.20 2.74
CA PHE A 254 -14.32 -4.81 4.00
C PHE A 254 -13.01 -4.21 4.53
N MET A 255 -12.08 -3.86 3.64
CA MET A 255 -10.79 -3.28 4.03
C MET A 255 -10.91 -1.91 4.70
N ALA A 256 -11.92 -1.12 4.35
CA ALA A 256 -12.18 0.16 4.99
C ALA A 256 -12.53 -0.04 6.47
N ASP A 257 -13.43 -0.99 6.77
CA ASP A 257 -13.75 -1.35 8.16
C ASP A 257 -12.58 -2.04 8.87
N LEU A 258 -11.81 -2.86 8.15
CA LEU A 258 -10.65 -3.55 8.70
C LEU A 258 -9.58 -2.59 9.18
N PHE A 259 -9.21 -1.59 8.38
CA PHE A 259 -8.16 -0.63 8.76
C PHE A 259 -8.56 0.22 9.97
N VAL A 260 -9.84 0.59 10.05
CA VAL A 260 -10.40 1.34 11.18
C VAL A 260 -10.41 0.46 12.43
N GLY A 261 -10.95 -0.76 12.34
CA GLY A 261 -11.05 -1.68 13.48
C GLY A 261 -9.69 -2.13 14.01
N LEU A 262 -8.70 -2.31 13.12
CA LEU A 262 -7.33 -2.67 13.49
C LEU A 262 -6.49 -1.51 14.04
N CYS A 263 -6.98 -0.27 13.93
CA CYS A 263 -6.26 0.93 14.34
C CYS A 263 -4.85 1.02 13.73
N THR A 264 -4.69 0.60 12.47
CA THR A 264 -3.38 0.60 11.80
C THR A 264 -2.90 2.02 11.46
N GLY A 265 -3.87 2.92 11.28
CA GLY A 265 -3.66 4.32 10.95
C GLY A 265 -3.21 4.59 9.51
N GLN A 266 -3.07 3.55 8.69
CA GLN A 266 -2.63 3.64 7.29
C GLN A 266 -3.36 2.62 6.43
N ILE A 267 -3.85 3.06 5.27
CA ILE A 267 -4.45 2.20 4.24
C ILE A 267 -3.99 2.63 2.84
N LYS A 268 -3.67 1.64 2.00
CA LYS A 268 -3.38 1.76 0.57
C LYS A 268 -4.52 1.09 -0.20
N THR A 269 -5.30 1.88 -0.93
CA THR A 269 -6.50 1.39 -1.62
C THR A 269 -6.71 2.01 -3.01
N GLY A 270 -5.62 2.41 -3.67
CA GLY A 270 -5.62 2.88 -5.06
C GLY A 270 -5.64 4.40 -5.21
N ALA A 271 -5.82 4.85 -6.45
CA ALA A 271 -5.91 6.27 -6.80
C ALA A 271 -7.32 6.83 -6.52
N PRO A 272 -7.45 8.12 -6.23
CA PRO A 272 -8.73 8.80 -6.15
C PRO A 272 -9.22 9.21 -7.56
N CYS A 273 -9.53 8.23 -8.41
CA CYS A 273 -9.89 8.40 -9.82
C CYS A 273 -11.39 8.30 -10.11
#